data_AF-A0A3C0D086-F1
#
_entry.id   AF-A0A3C0D086-F1
#
_cell.length_a   1.000
_cell.length_b   1.000
_cell.length_c   1.000
_cell.angle_alpha   90.00
_cell.angle_beta   90.00
_cell.angle_gamma   90.00
#
_symmetry.space_group_name_H-M   'P 1'
#
loop_
_entity.id
_entity.type
_entity.pdbx_description
1 polymer ?
#
loop_
_entity_poly.entity_id
_entity_poly.type
_entity_poly.pdbx_seq_one_letter_code
_entity_poly.pdbx_strand_id
1 'polypeptide(L)' 'MSTMPQTENREVTILLAEDDLGHARLIEKILRRANIANNIVRVTDGQAAVDYLFAEENLKARGQSMPVLVLLDLN' A
#
# COMPACT_ATOMS: atom_id res chain seq x y z
N MET A 1 26.47 23.59 -14.58
CA MET A 1 25.55 22.52 -15.00
C MET A 1 24.83 22.04 -13.75
N SER A 2 23.67 22.64 -13.44
CA SER A 2 22.87 22.26 -12.26
C SER A 2 21.99 21.08 -12.62
N THR A 3 22.21 19.94 -11.98
CA THR A 3 21.32 18.79 -12.03
C THR A 3 19.99 19.18 -11.42
N MET A 4 18.94 19.20 -12.25
CA MET A 4 17.56 19.26 -11.79
C MET A 4 17.27 18.02 -10.92
N PRO A 5 16.57 18.15 -9.79
CA PRO A 5 16.11 16.98 -9.05
C PRO A 5 15.11 16.24 -9.96
N GLN A 6 15.49 15.04 -10.39
CA GLN A 6 14.54 14.14 -11.03
C GLN A 6 13.45 13.85 -10.00
N THR A 7 12.22 14.27 -10.28
CA THR A 7 11.07 13.92 -9.47
C THR A 7 10.82 12.45 -9.71
N GLU A 8 11.43 11.57 -8.90
CA GLU A 8 11.11 10.15 -8.90
C GLU A 8 9.61 10.03 -8.64
N ASN A 9 8.85 9.65 -9.65
CA ASN A 9 7.45 9.29 -9.51
C ASN A 9 7.40 7.96 -8.76
N ARG A 10 7.61 8.00 -7.44
CA ARG A 10 7.57 6.82 -6.59
C ARG A 10 6.15 6.28 -6.63
N GLU A 11 6.01 5.08 -7.18
CA GLU A 11 4.76 4.34 -7.15
C GLU A 11 4.37 4.10 -5.69
N VAL A 12 3.42 4.90 -5.21
CA VAL A 12 2.89 4.76 -3.86
C VAL A 12 2.10 3.46 -3.78
N THR A 13 2.35 2.66 -2.75
CA THR A 13 1.58 1.46 -2.44
C THR A 13 0.64 1.74 -1.27
N ILE A 14 -0.57 1.18 -1.32
CA ILE A 14 -1.57 1.23 -0.25
C ILE A 14 -1.61 -0.14 0.40
N LEU A 15 -1.45 -0.19 1.72
CA LEU A 15 -1.61 -1.40 2.52
C LEU A 15 -3.00 -1.37 3.17
N LEU A 16 -3.84 -2.35 2.82
CA LEU A 16 -5.19 -2.52 3.34
C LEU A 16 -5.19 -3.70 4.32
N ALA A 17 -5.34 -3.42 5.61
CA ALA A 17 -5.47 -4.42 6.67
C ALA A 17 -6.96 -4.58 7.02
N GLU A 18 -7.56 -5.64 6.48
CA GLU A 18 -9.00 -5.92 6.57
C GLU A 18 -9.25 -7.44 6.50
N ASP A 19 -9.78 -7.99 7.59
CA ASP A 19 -10.07 -9.41 7.74
C ASP A 19 -11.34 -9.80 6.96
N ASP A 20 -12.34 -8.91 6.88
CA ASP A 20 -13.55 -9.14 6.12
C ASP A 20 -13.34 -8.95 4.60
N LEU A 21 -13.60 -10.02 3.85
CA LEU A 21 -13.46 -10.02 2.38
C LEU A 21 -14.45 -9.08 1.69
N GLY A 22 -15.63 -8.86 2.26
CA GLY A 22 -16.66 -7.97 1.74
C GLY A 22 -16.27 -6.50 1.89
N HIS A 23 -15.82 -6.12 3.09
CA HIS A 23 -15.31 -4.78 3.40
C HIS A 23 -14.09 -4.46 2.54
N ALA A 24 -13.14 -5.39 2.44
CA ALA A 24 -11.93 -5.18 1.64
C ALA A 24 -12.27 -4.87 0.17
N ARG A 25 -13.19 -5.64 -0.43
CA ARG A 25 -13.66 -5.41 -1.79
C ARG A 25 -14.39 -4.08 -1.95
N LEU A 26 -15.16 -3.66 -0.95
CA LEU A 26 -15.85 -2.37 -0.96
C LEU A 26 -14.85 -1.21 -0.94
N ILE A 27 -13.84 -1.30 -0.09
CA ILE A 27 -12.75 -0.31 0.02
C ILE A 27 -11.98 -0.25 -1.31
N GLU A 28 -11.54 -1.38 -1.85
CA GLU A 28 -10.87 -1.44 -3.15
C GLU A 28 -11.70 -0.76 -4.24
N LYS A 29 -13.00 -1.03 -4.29
CA LYS A 29 -13.92 -0.43 -5.27
C LYS A 29 -14.02 1.08 -5.11
N ILE A 30 -14.04 1.59 -3.88
CA ILE A 30 -14.06 3.03 -3.58
C ILE A 30 -12.74 3.68 -4.04
N LEU A 31 -11.60 3.06 -3.73
CA LEU A 31 -10.27 3.56 -4.14
C LEU A 31 -10.16 3.62 -5.67
N ARG A 32 -10.58 2.57 -6.39
CA ARG A 32 -10.58 2.56 -7.85
C ARG A 32 -11.52 3.62 -8.44
N ARG A 33 -12.70 3.84 -7.84
CA ARG A 33 -13.64 4.91 -8.23
C ARG A 33 -13.07 6.31 -8.00
N ALA A 34 -12.23 6.49 -6.98
CA ALA A 34 -11.50 7.72 -6.72
C ALA A 34 -10.30 7.94 -7.66
N ASN A 35 -10.14 7.10 -8.69
CA ASN A 35 -9.05 7.12 -9.65
C ASN A 35 -7.65 6.94 -9.02
N ILE A 36 -7.60 6.21 -7.89
CA ILE A 36 -6.35 5.82 -7.23
C ILE A 36 -5.77 4.62 -7.98
N ALA A 37 -4.76 4.88 -8.80
CA ALA A 37 -4.06 3.89 -9.62
C ALA A 37 -2.96 3.13 -8.86
N ASN A 38 -2.75 3.47 -7.60
CA ASN A 38 -1.74 2.87 -6.74
C ASN A 38 -1.92 1.35 -6.58
N ASN A 39 -0.81 0.65 -6.39
CA ASN A 39 -0.83 -0.76 -6.03
C ASN A 39 -1.51 -0.91 -4.66
N ILE A 40 -2.43 -1.86 -4.54
CA ILE A 40 -3.11 -2.16 -3.29
C ILE A 40 -2.65 -3.54 -2.84
N VAL A 41 -2.02 -3.60 -1.68
CA VAL A 41 -1.66 -4.85 -1.01
C VAL A 41 -2.63 -5.06 0.13
N ARG A 42 -3.31 -6.20 0.12
CA ARG A 42 -4.23 -6.58 1.18
C ARG A 42 -3.57 -7.56 2.14
N VAL A 43 -3.79 -7.32 3.43
CA VAL A 43 -3.45 -8.21 4.54
C VAL A 43 -4.71 -8.42 5.39
N THR A 44 -4.80 -9.56 6.06
CA THR A 44 -5.99 -9.98 6.82
C THR A 44 -5.89 -9.70 8.31
N ASP A 45 -4.73 -9.28 8.81
CA ASP A 45 -4.51 -9.06 10.23
C ASP A 45 -3.36 -8.05 10.46
N GLY A 46 -3.30 -7.53 11.68
CA GLY A 46 -2.32 -6.54 12.07
C GLY A 46 -0.89 -7.07 12.09
N GLN A 47 -0.67 -8.36 12.34
CA GLN A 47 0.67 -8.94 12.35
C GLN A 47 1.23 -8.98 10.93
N ALA A 48 0.45 -9.42 9.95
CA ALA A 48 0.80 -9.39 8.54
C ALA A 48 1.02 -7.95 8.04
N ALA A 49 0.29 -6.96 8.57
CA ALA A 49 0.52 -5.56 8.26
C ALA A 49 1.87 -5.06 8.79
N VAL A 50 2.20 -5.38 10.04
CA VAL A 50 3.49 -5.06 10.67
C VAL A 50 4.62 -5.75 9.92
N ASP A 51 4.50 -7.04 9.63
CA ASP A 51 5.49 -7.81 8.90
C ASP A 51 5.74 -7.20 7.51
N TYR A 52 4.68 -6.74 6.83
CA TYR A 52 4.82 -6.04 5.55
C TYR A 52 5.58 -4.71 5.68
N LEU A 53 5.29 -3.91 6.72
CA LEU A 53 5.95 -2.62 6.96
C LEU A 53 7.45 -2.76 7.25
N PHE A 54 7.84 -3.82 7.96
CA PHE A 54 9.25 -4.05 8.35
C PHE A 54 10.04 -4.93 7.36
N ALA A 55 9.40 -5.43 6.30
CA ALA A 55 10.04 -6.25 5.27
C ALA A 55 10.86 -5.44 4.25
N GLU A 56 11.66 -4.46 4.68
CA GLU A 56 12.38 -3.50 3.81
C GLU A 56 13.19 -4.16 2.67
N GLU A 57 13.89 -5.26 2.94
CA GLU A 57 14.67 -5.96 1.92
C GLU A 57 13.78 -6.62 0.86
N ASN A 58 12.65 -7.22 1.28
CA ASN A 58 11.70 -7.84 0.37
C ASN A 58 10.93 -6.82 -0.46
N LEU A 59 10.61 -5.65 0.12
CA LEU A 59 9.97 -4.55 -0.58
C LEU A 59 10.90 -3.98 -1.66
N LYS A 60 12.17 -3.73 -1.33
CA LYS A 60 13.19 -3.29 -2.30
C LYS A 60 13.42 -4.30 -3.42
N ALA A 61 13.50 -5.60 -3.09
CA ALA A 61 13.65 -6.67 -4.07
C ALA A 61 12.46 -6.78 -5.03
N ARG A 62 11.26 -6.41 -4.58
CA ARG A 62 10.02 -6.39 -5.38
C ARG A 62 9.77 -5.07 -6.12
N GLY A 63 10.68 -4.11 -6.01
CA GLY A 63 10.49 -2.75 -6.55
C GLY A 63 9.33 -1.99 -5.89
N GLN A 64 8.85 -2.47 -4.73
CA GLN A 64 7.75 -1.86 -4.01
C GLN A 64 8.27 -0.81 -3.03
N SER A 65 7.63 0.35 -3.01
CA SER A 65 7.90 1.37 -2.00
C SER A 65 7.16 1.03 -0.70
N MET A 66 7.72 1.48 0.43
CA MET A 66 7.01 1.52 1.71
C MET A 66 5.61 2.11 1.51
N PRO A 67 4.55 1.50 2.07
CA PRO A 67 3.20 1.97 1.86
C PRO A 67 3.04 3.35 2.49
N VAL A 68 2.34 4.25 1.80
CA VAL A 68 2.13 5.64 2.27
C VAL A 68 0.79 5.78 3.01
N LEU A 69 -0.10 4.79 2.89
CA LEU A 69 -1.40 4.75 3.56
C LEU A 69 -1.67 3.35 4.09
N VAL A 70 -2.00 3.27 5.38
CA VAL A 70 -2.48 2.06 6.07
C VAL A 70 -3.95 2.29 6.45
N LEU A 71 -4.84 1.44 5.93
CA LEU A 71 -6.24 1.39 6.34
C LEU A 71 -6.39 0.17 7.25
N LEU A 72 -6.71 0.40 8.52
CA LEU A 72 -6.81 -0.64 9.54
C LEU A 72 -8.22 -0.59 10.13
N ASP A 73 -8.97 -1.68 9.97
CA ASP A 73 -10.26 -1.83 10.62
C ASP A 73 -10.05 -2.25 12.08
N LEU A 74 -10.75 -1.56 13.00
CA LEU A 74 -10.70 -1.80 14.44
C LEU A 74 -12.04 -2.40 14.86
N ASN A 75 -12.22 -3.69 14.62
CA ASN A 75 -13.34 -4.45 15.19
C ASN A 75 -12.99 -4.98 16.59
#